data_AF-A0A428UVL1-F1
#
_entry.id   AF-A0A428UVL1-F1
#
_cell.length_a   1.000
_cell.length_b   1.000
_cell.length_c   1.000
_cell.angle_alpha   90.00
_cell.angle_beta   90.00
_cell.angle_gamma   90.00
#
_symmetry.space_group_name_H-M   'P 1'
#
loop_
_entity.id
_entity.type
_entity.pdbx_description
1 polymer ?
#
loop_
_entity_poly.entity_id
_entity_poly.type
_entity_poly.pdbx_seq_one_letter_code
_entity_poly.pdbx_strand_id
1 'polypeptide(L)'
;MLVAMVLVLFASQALCVEAARGLRLEDPVIDDFAWDSLTKITGVDAANHLEKPGEGGPESLACTEKPGPDRLDCPAAISAWTELTDDTGNIAIKGGRCRSATKGACRATACAPGQDISVALDEITGRMWNPVSMRCVLGGTGGIWQNEGSTLVIELDRP
;
A
#
# COMPACT_ATOMS: atom_id res chain seq x y z
N MET A 1 -53.30 0.42 1.19
CA MET A 1 -52.13 -0.11 0.45
C MET A 1 -50.93 0.84 0.46
N LEU A 2 -51.09 2.17 0.44
CA LEU A 2 -49.95 3.12 0.49
C LEU A 2 -49.10 3.04 1.77
N VAL A 3 -49.72 2.84 2.94
CA VAL A 3 -49.03 2.89 4.25
C VAL A 3 -48.03 1.74 4.43
N ALA A 4 -48.31 0.56 3.87
CA ALA A 4 -47.43 -0.60 3.95
C ALA A 4 -46.16 -0.42 3.10
N MET A 5 -46.25 0.22 1.92
CA MET A 5 -45.09 0.48 1.07
C MET A 5 -44.10 1.48 1.69
N VAL A 6 -44.61 2.49 2.41
CA VAL A 6 -43.78 3.50 3.06
C VAL A 6 -42.95 2.90 4.22
N LEU A 7 -43.53 1.99 5.01
CA LEU A 7 -42.84 1.33 6.12
C LEU A 7 -41.72 0.39 5.66
N VAL A 8 -41.90 -0.31 4.52
CA VAL A 8 -40.86 -1.17 3.94
C VAL A 8 -39.66 -0.35 3.44
N LEU A 9 -39.90 0.86 2.91
CA LEU A 9 -38.84 1.78 2.48
C LEU A 9 -38.02 2.36 3.64
N PHE A 10 -38.64 2.63 4.79
CA PHE A 10 -37.90 3.09 5.97
C PHE A 10 -37.07 1.96 6.62
N ALA A 11 -37.60 0.73 6.63
CA ALA A 11 -36.88 -0.43 7.15
C ALA A 11 -35.65 -0.78 6.29
N SER A 12 -35.72 -0.65 4.96
CA SER A 12 -34.58 -0.91 4.08
C SER A 12 -33.46 0.12 4.25
N GLN A 13 -33.81 1.40 4.43
CA GLN A 13 -32.80 2.43 4.72
C GLN A 13 -32.14 2.25 6.10
N ALA A 14 -32.90 1.82 7.11
CA ALA A 14 -32.35 1.54 8.44
C ALA A 14 -31.36 0.37 8.42
N LEU A 15 -31.67 -0.72 7.71
CA LEU A 15 -30.73 -1.85 7.53
C LEU A 15 -29.46 -1.45 6.76
N CYS A 16 -29.59 -0.60 5.72
CA CYS A 16 -28.42 -0.09 5.00
C CYS A 16 -27.53 0.79 5.88
N VAL A 17 -28.12 1.63 6.74
CA VAL A 17 -27.38 2.50 7.65
C VAL A 17 -26.70 1.71 8.78
N GLU A 18 -27.33 0.66 9.31
CA GLU A 18 -26.72 -0.21 10.32
C GLU A 18 -25.62 -1.10 9.74
N ALA A 19 -25.78 -1.61 8.51
CA ALA A 19 -24.72 -2.31 7.79
C ALA A 19 -23.52 -1.38 7.52
N ALA A 20 -23.77 -0.12 7.15
CA ALA A 20 -22.73 0.88 6.96
C ALA A 20 -22.06 1.33 8.27
N ARG A 21 -22.78 1.35 9.40
CA ARG A 21 -22.21 1.64 10.73
C ARG A 21 -21.44 0.46 11.34
N GLY A 22 -21.82 -0.77 11.00
CA GLY A 22 -21.08 -1.99 11.36
C GLY A 22 -19.78 -2.14 10.57
N LEU A 23 -19.76 -1.67 9.32
CA LEU A 23 -18.55 -1.40 8.53
C LEU A 23 -17.96 -0.05 8.94
N ARG A 24 -17.57 0.08 10.21
CA ARG A 24 -16.63 1.14 10.60
C ARG A 24 -15.28 0.76 10.00
N LEU A 25 -15.14 1.02 8.71
CA LEU A 25 -13.89 0.97 7.97
C LEU A 25 -12.99 2.01 8.62
N GLU A 26 -12.20 1.62 9.63
CA GLU A 26 -11.21 2.50 10.26
C GLU A 26 -10.34 3.13 9.18
N ASP A 27 -10.23 4.47 9.16
CA ASP A 27 -9.47 5.13 8.10
C ASP A 27 -8.06 4.55 7.99
N PRO A 28 -7.49 4.44 6.78
CA PRO A 28 -6.13 3.99 6.61
C PRO A 28 -5.16 4.77 7.49
N VAL A 29 -4.25 4.07 8.16
CA VAL A 29 -3.21 4.71 8.98
C VAL A 29 -2.05 5.08 8.08
N ILE A 30 -1.73 6.37 8.01
CA ILE A 30 -0.56 6.88 7.30
C ILE A 30 0.60 6.99 8.27
N ASP A 31 1.78 6.52 7.86
CA ASP A 31 3.02 6.62 8.64
C ASP A 31 4.21 7.03 7.78
N ASP A 32 5.20 7.65 8.44
CA ASP A 32 6.44 8.16 7.88
C ASP A 32 7.62 7.67 8.76
N PHE A 33 8.43 6.75 8.27
CA PHE A 33 9.52 6.15 9.04
C PHE A 33 10.85 6.17 8.27
N ALA A 34 11.95 5.88 8.98
CA ALA A 34 13.28 5.87 8.40
C ALA A 34 13.52 4.58 7.59
N TRP A 35 14.20 4.70 6.45
CA TRP A 35 14.51 3.56 5.58
C TRP A 35 15.29 2.46 6.32
N ASP A 36 16.22 2.82 7.19
CA ASP A 36 16.98 1.88 8.03
C ASP A 36 16.11 1.04 8.98
N SER A 37 14.89 1.51 9.24
CA SER A 37 13.92 0.86 10.11
C SER A 37 13.01 -0.09 9.33
N LEU A 38 13.03 -0.08 7.99
CA LEU A 38 12.17 -0.93 7.16
C LEU A 38 12.35 -2.41 7.55
N THR A 39 13.58 -2.93 7.55
CA THR A 39 13.86 -4.31 7.94
C THR A 39 13.41 -4.61 9.37
N LYS A 40 13.45 -3.64 10.29
CA LYS A 40 12.96 -3.84 11.66
C LYS A 40 11.44 -3.90 11.71
N ILE A 41 10.76 -3.13 10.86
CA ILE A 41 9.31 -2.96 10.81
C ILE A 41 8.64 -4.11 10.03
N THR A 42 9.21 -4.51 8.89
CA THR A 42 8.66 -5.55 8.01
C THR A 42 9.32 -6.92 8.26
N GLY A 43 10.49 -6.90 8.89
CA GLY A 43 11.34 -8.07 9.06
C GLY A 43 11.84 -8.64 7.73
N VAL A 44 11.71 -7.89 6.63
CA VAL A 44 12.24 -8.25 5.32
C VAL A 44 13.44 -7.36 5.05
N ASP A 45 14.60 -7.97 4.86
CA ASP A 45 15.78 -7.22 4.50
C ASP A 45 15.76 -6.96 3.00
N ALA A 46 15.32 -5.76 2.63
CA ALA A 46 15.33 -5.33 1.25
C ALA A 46 16.73 -5.53 0.64
N ALA A 47 17.82 -5.26 1.37
CA ALA A 47 19.18 -5.42 0.84
C ALA A 47 19.55 -6.86 0.44
N ASN A 48 18.83 -7.89 0.91
CA ASN A 48 19.01 -9.28 0.46
C ASN A 48 18.26 -9.60 -0.84
N HIS A 49 17.35 -8.73 -1.25
CA HIS A 49 16.52 -8.87 -2.46
C HIS A 49 16.81 -7.79 -3.51
N LEU A 50 17.47 -6.70 -3.12
CA LEU A 50 17.90 -5.62 -3.98
C LEU A 50 19.35 -5.86 -4.47
N GLU A 51 19.61 -5.68 -5.76
CA GLU A 51 20.98 -5.69 -6.28
C GLU A 51 21.79 -4.56 -5.63
N LYS A 52 23.08 -4.81 -5.33
CA LYS A 52 23.95 -3.81 -4.69
C LYS A 52 24.01 -2.54 -5.54
N PRO A 53 24.03 -1.33 -4.93
CA PRO A 53 24.14 -0.09 -5.67
C PRO A 53 25.50 -0.03 -6.39
N GLY A 54 25.47 -0.36 -7.68
CA GLY A 54 26.62 -0.40 -8.57
C GLY A 54 26.15 -0.91 -9.93
N GLU A 55 25.93 0.03 -10.85
CA GLU A 55 25.60 -0.17 -12.27
C GLU A 55 24.18 -0.66 -12.61
N GLY A 56 23.19 0.25 -12.52
CA GLY A 56 22.04 0.25 -13.45
C GLY A 56 21.32 -1.08 -13.71
N GLY A 57 21.10 -1.89 -12.66
CA GLY A 57 20.34 -3.13 -12.78
C GLY A 57 18.88 -2.86 -13.16
N PRO A 58 18.22 -3.74 -13.93
CA PRO A 58 16.83 -3.55 -14.35
C PRO A 58 15.89 -3.50 -13.14
N GLU A 59 14.68 -2.96 -13.32
CA GLU A 59 13.62 -3.07 -12.32
C GLU A 59 13.48 -4.52 -11.84
N SER A 60 13.37 -4.71 -10.52
CA SER A 60 13.32 -6.06 -9.94
C SER A 60 12.12 -6.22 -9.01
N LEU A 61 11.70 -7.48 -8.85
CA LEU A 61 10.60 -7.89 -7.99
C LEU A 61 10.98 -9.18 -7.28
N ALA A 62 10.79 -9.21 -5.97
CA ALA A 62 10.90 -10.41 -5.16
C ALA A 62 9.62 -10.60 -4.34
N CYS A 63 9.10 -11.82 -4.33
CA CYS A 63 8.09 -12.21 -3.34
C CYS A 63 8.81 -12.67 -2.08
N THR A 64 8.34 -12.21 -0.94
CA THR A 64 8.92 -12.57 0.37
C THR A 64 8.57 -14.01 0.73
N GLU A 65 9.38 -14.65 1.58
CA GLU A 65 9.07 -15.98 2.11
C GLU A 65 8.01 -15.95 3.23
N LYS A 66 7.63 -14.76 3.68
CA LYS A 66 6.67 -14.57 4.77
C LYS A 66 5.22 -14.58 4.26
N PRO A 67 4.27 -14.98 5.12
CA PRO A 67 2.85 -14.79 4.84
C PRO A 67 2.55 -13.32 4.51
N GLY A 68 1.95 -13.10 3.36
CA GLY A 68 1.55 -11.78 2.85
C GLY A 68 0.26 -11.29 3.47
N PRO A 69 -0.07 -10.01 3.26
CA PRO A 69 -1.30 -9.41 3.78
C PRO A 69 -2.55 -10.10 3.25
N ASP A 70 -3.70 -9.84 3.88
CA ASP A 70 -4.98 -10.21 3.26
C ASP A 70 -5.15 -9.37 2.00
N ARG A 71 -5.26 -10.05 0.85
CA ARG A 71 -5.46 -9.42 -0.46
C ARG A 71 -6.71 -8.53 -0.53
N LEU A 72 -7.71 -8.74 0.33
CA LEU A 72 -8.92 -7.91 0.35
C LEU A 72 -8.70 -6.56 1.05
N ASP A 73 -7.66 -6.44 1.88
CA ASP A 73 -7.33 -5.20 2.58
C ASP A 73 -6.44 -4.27 1.74
N CYS A 74 -5.62 -4.83 0.86
CA CYS A 74 -4.67 -4.06 0.06
C CYS A 74 -5.29 -3.01 -0.86
N PRO A 75 -6.46 -3.21 -1.50
CA PRO A 75 -7.10 -2.16 -2.29
C PRO A 75 -7.30 -0.85 -1.53
N ALA A 76 -7.77 -0.94 -0.29
CA ALA A 76 -8.02 0.25 0.52
C ALA A 76 -6.71 0.86 1.04
N ALA A 77 -5.70 0.06 1.37
CA ALA A 77 -4.36 0.57 1.72
C ALA A 77 -3.70 1.31 0.53
N ILE A 78 -3.77 0.74 -0.68
CA ILE A 78 -3.20 1.35 -1.90
C ILE A 78 -3.96 2.63 -2.27
N SER A 79 -5.30 2.61 -2.22
CA SER A 79 -6.12 3.78 -2.56
C SER A 79 -5.87 4.96 -1.62
N ALA A 80 -5.47 4.74 -0.37
CA ALA A 80 -5.14 5.81 0.56
C ALA A 80 -3.96 6.69 0.13
N TRP A 81 -3.12 6.23 -0.80
CA TRP A 81 -2.01 7.01 -1.34
C TRP A 81 -2.46 8.25 -2.12
N THR A 82 -3.73 8.31 -2.56
CA THR A 82 -4.32 9.53 -3.16
C THR A 82 -4.33 10.70 -2.18
N GLU A 83 -4.35 10.44 -0.87
CA GLU A 83 -4.33 11.47 0.17
C GLU A 83 -2.92 12.03 0.41
N LEU A 84 -1.90 11.42 -0.18
CA LEU A 84 -0.49 11.79 -0.04
C LEU A 84 0.04 12.64 -1.19
N THR A 85 -0.78 12.90 -2.21
CA THR A 85 -0.38 13.68 -3.38
C THR A 85 -0.33 15.16 -3.08
N ASP A 86 0.67 15.84 -3.63
CA ASP A 86 0.73 17.30 -3.68
C ASP A 86 -0.21 17.88 -4.77
N ASP A 87 -0.23 19.21 -4.88
CA ASP A 87 -1.06 19.95 -5.85
C ASP A 87 -0.72 19.64 -7.32
N THR A 88 0.40 18.95 -7.57
CA THR A 88 0.84 18.53 -8.91
C THR A 88 0.53 17.06 -9.20
N GLY A 89 -0.10 16.35 -8.26
CA GLY A 89 -0.39 14.91 -8.37
C GLY A 89 0.81 14.01 -8.09
N ASN A 90 1.89 14.56 -7.53
CA ASN A 90 3.10 13.82 -7.19
C ASN A 90 3.17 13.52 -5.70
N ILE A 91 3.99 12.54 -5.34
CA ILE A 91 4.27 12.16 -3.97
C ILE A 91 5.75 12.40 -3.71
N ALA A 92 6.03 13.32 -2.79
CA ALA A 92 7.38 13.63 -2.36
C ALA A 92 7.79 12.73 -1.19
N ILE A 93 8.88 11.97 -1.36
CA ILE A 93 9.49 11.15 -0.31
C ILE A 93 10.93 11.62 -0.13
N LYS A 94 11.30 11.97 1.11
CA LYS A 94 12.66 12.40 1.45
C LYS A 94 13.64 11.23 1.42
N GLY A 95 14.88 11.51 1.03
CA GLY A 95 15.95 10.51 1.04
C GLY A 95 16.14 9.91 2.44
N GLY A 96 16.32 8.59 2.50
CA GLY A 96 16.41 7.82 3.73
C GLY A 96 15.07 7.64 4.45
N ARG A 97 13.93 7.88 3.79
CA ARG A 97 12.59 7.79 4.40
C ARG A 97 11.66 6.88 3.61
N CYS A 98 10.64 6.41 4.31
CA CYS A 98 9.53 5.65 3.80
C CYS A 98 8.21 6.32 4.18
N ARG A 99 7.21 6.16 3.32
CA ARG A 99 5.81 6.38 3.64
C ARG A 99 5.05 5.09 3.51
N SER A 100 4.06 4.90 4.37
CA SER A 100 3.14 3.79 4.25
C SER A 100 1.71 4.20 4.50
N ALA A 101 0.79 3.47 3.86
CA ALA A 101 -0.61 3.46 4.21
C ALA A 101 -1.01 2.04 4.64
N THR A 102 -1.64 1.93 5.79
CA THR A 102 -2.06 0.65 6.37
C THR A 102 -3.56 0.58 6.51
N LYS A 103 -4.16 -0.50 6.00
CA LYS A 103 -5.55 -0.84 6.21
C LYS A 103 -5.66 -2.32 6.51
N GLY A 104 -6.35 -2.67 7.59
CA GLY A 104 -6.50 -4.07 8.00
C GLY A 104 -5.14 -4.76 8.12
N ALA A 105 -4.99 -5.90 7.45
CA ALA A 105 -3.75 -6.66 7.43
C ALA A 105 -2.76 -6.23 6.34
N CYS A 106 -3.04 -5.20 5.54
CA CYS A 106 -2.18 -4.74 4.45
C CYS A 106 -1.52 -3.40 4.77
N ARG A 107 -0.19 -3.37 4.69
CA ARG A 107 0.62 -2.16 4.67
C ARG A 107 1.21 -1.99 3.28
N ALA A 108 0.94 -0.84 2.67
CA ALA A 108 1.47 -0.44 1.38
C ALA A 108 2.52 0.65 1.59
N THR A 109 3.78 0.33 1.33
CA THR A 109 4.94 1.17 1.62
C THR A 109 5.66 1.58 0.34
N ALA A 110 6.11 2.83 0.28
CA ALA A 110 7.13 3.26 -0.67
C ALA A 110 8.25 4.03 0.04
N CYS A 111 9.48 3.81 -0.40
CA CYS A 111 10.68 4.34 0.22
C CYS A 111 11.61 4.97 -0.81
N ALA A 112 12.36 5.98 -0.36
CA ALA A 112 13.42 6.62 -1.10
C ALA A 112 14.75 6.37 -0.37
N PRO A 113 15.51 5.31 -0.69
CA PRO A 113 16.65 4.89 0.13
C PRO A 113 17.79 5.93 0.21
N GLY A 114 18.09 6.61 -0.90
CA GLY A 114 19.31 7.43 -1.02
C GLY A 114 19.11 8.93 -1.25
N GLN A 115 18.07 9.34 -1.97
CA GLN A 115 17.85 10.73 -2.36
C GLN A 115 16.38 11.10 -2.29
N ASP A 116 16.09 12.41 -2.21
CA ASP A 116 14.73 12.92 -2.34
C ASP A 116 14.15 12.55 -3.71
N ILE A 117 12.93 12.04 -3.72
CA ILE A 117 12.20 11.71 -4.95
C ILE A 117 10.84 12.42 -4.96
N SER A 118 10.37 12.71 -6.17
CA SER A 118 9.03 13.20 -6.45
C SER A 118 8.47 12.35 -7.57
N VAL A 119 7.47 11.53 -7.27
CA VAL A 119 7.01 10.45 -8.16
C VAL A 119 5.50 10.60 -8.37
N ALA A 120 5.03 10.36 -9.59
CA ALA A 120 3.60 10.38 -9.89
C ALA A 120 2.86 9.31 -9.05
N LEU A 121 1.66 9.63 -8.57
CA LEU A 121 0.82 8.68 -7.83
C LEU A 121 0.66 7.34 -8.59
N ASP A 122 0.48 7.44 -9.90
CA ASP A 122 0.26 6.35 -10.84
C ASP A 122 1.44 5.39 -10.89
N GLU A 123 2.65 5.92 -10.74
CA GLU A 123 3.87 5.12 -10.73
C GLU A 123 3.98 4.32 -9.43
N ILE A 124 3.70 4.93 -8.27
CA ILE A 124 3.74 4.21 -6.99
C ILE A 124 2.60 3.18 -6.92
N THR A 125 1.36 3.63 -7.08
CA THR A 125 0.19 2.75 -6.94
C THR A 125 0.11 1.73 -8.06
N GLY A 126 0.53 2.09 -9.28
CA GLY A 126 0.63 1.17 -10.40
C GLY A 126 1.53 -0.01 -10.10
N ARG A 127 2.68 0.22 -9.45
CA ARG A 127 3.62 -0.84 -9.04
C ARG A 127 3.11 -1.68 -7.86
N MET A 128 2.41 -1.06 -6.91
CA MET A 128 1.70 -1.79 -5.85
C MET A 128 0.67 -2.76 -6.42
N TRP A 129 -0.13 -2.32 -7.40
CA TRP A 129 -1.08 -3.19 -8.10
C TRP A 129 -0.35 -4.23 -8.95
N ASN A 130 0.58 -3.80 -9.80
CA ASN A 130 1.33 -4.64 -10.71
C ASN A 130 2.79 -4.16 -10.82
N PRO A 131 3.79 -4.93 -10.37
CA PRO A 131 3.67 -6.38 -10.20
C PRO A 131 3.44 -6.89 -8.78
N VAL A 132 3.51 -6.05 -7.74
CA VAL A 132 3.60 -6.53 -6.36
C VAL A 132 2.37 -7.33 -5.94
N SER A 133 1.17 -6.77 -6.05
CA SER A 133 -0.05 -7.48 -5.67
C SER A 133 -0.29 -8.70 -6.56
N MET A 134 -0.22 -8.51 -7.88
CA MET A 134 -0.54 -9.56 -8.86
C MET A 134 0.36 -10.79 -8.77
N ARG A 135 1.65 -10.61 -8.48
CA ARG A 135 2.62 -11.71 -8.49
C ARG A 135 2.91 -12.29 -7.10
N CYS A 136 2.74 -11.51 -6.02
CA CYS A 136 3.08 -11.95 -4.67
C CYS A 136 1.86 -12.03 -3.74
N VAL A 137 1.13 -10.93 -3.56
CA VAL A 137 0.01 -10.88 -2.59
C VAL A 137 -1.11 -11.83 -2.95
N LEU A 138 -1.46 -11.96 -4.24
CA LEU A 138 -2.44 -12.95 -4.69
C LEU A 138 -1.98 -14.40 -4.44
N GLY A 139 -0.67 -14.63 -4.41
CA GLY A 139 -0.04 -15.92 -4.05
C GLY A 139 0.06 -16.14 -2.53
N GLY A 140 -0.36 -15.19 -1.71
CA GLY A 140 -0.38 -15.29 -0.25
C GLY A 140 0.92 -14.87 0.43
N THR A 141 1.85 -14.21 -0.27
CA THR A 141 3.12 -13.70 0.26
C THR A 141 3.22 -12.18 0.14
N GLY A 142 4.10 -11.55 0.93
CA GLY A 142 4.47 -10.15 0.71
C GLY A 142 5.30 -9.99 -0.55
N GLY A 143 5.50 -8.76 -1.02
CA GLY A 143 6.34 -8.51 -2.19
C GLY A 143 7.05 -7.17 -2.13
N ILE A 144 8.28 -7.15 -2.67
CA ILE A 144 9.13 -5.97 -2.76
C ILE A 144 9.49 -5.76 -4.22
N TRP A 145 9.31 -4.53 -4.70
CA TRP A 145 9.72 -4.07 -6.01
C TRP A 145 10.66 -2.88 -5.90
N GLN A 146 11.58 -2.73 -6.85
CA GLN A 146 12.40 -1.53 -6.98
C GLN A 146 12.55 -1.12 -8.44
N ASN A 147 12.75 0.18 -8.64
CA ASN A 147 13.12 0.72 -9.95
C ASN A 147 14.61 0.53 -10.26
N GLU A 148 14.99 0.87 -11.49
CA GLU A 148 16.39 0.96 -11.90
C GLU A 148 17.16 1.92 -10.97
N GLY A 149 18.29 1.44 -10.44
CA GLY A 149 19.12 2.21 -9.50
C GLY A 149 18.56 2.32 -8.08
N SER A 150 17.49 1.59 -7.73
CA SER A 150 16.96 1.47 -6.36
C SER A 150 16.62 2.82 -5.71
N THR A 151 16.22 3.80 -6.51
CA THR A 151 15.86 5.14 -6.01
C THR A 151 14.45 5.16 -5.42
N LEU A 152 13.59 4.24 -5.86
CA LEU A 152 12.25 3.96 -5.34
C LEU A 152 12.15 2.47 -5.03
N VAL A 153 11.74 2.16 -3.81
CA VAL A 153 11.43 0.80 -3.37
C VAL A 153 9.98 0.76 -2.89
N ILE A 154 9.23 -0.26 -3.28
CA ILE A 154 7.82 -0.45 -2.92
C ILE A 154 7.68 -1.82 -2.26
N GLU A 155 6.93 -1.88 -1.17
CA GLU A 155 6.66 -3.11 -0.43
C GLU A 155 5.17 -3.20 -0.10
N LEU A 156 4.59 -4.39 -0.31
CA LEU A 156 3.31 -4.76 0.27
C LEU A 156 3.53 -5.90 1.25
N ASP A 157 3.22 -5.66 2.52
CA ASP A 157 3.43 -6.60 3.60
C ASP A 157 2.33 -6.52 4.68
N ARG A 158 2.52 -7.28 5.76
CA ARG A 158 1.70 -7.20 6.96
C ARG A 158 2.29 -6.14 7.91
N PRO A 159 1.46 -5.33 8.60
CA PRO A 159 1.90 -4.36 9.60
C PRO A 159 2.81 -4.95 10.70
#